data_AF-A0A5J4Q7W2-F1
#
_entry.id   AF-A0A5J4Q7W2-F1
#
_cell.length_a   1.000
_cell.length_b   1.000
_cell.length_c   1.000
_cell.angle_alpha   90.00
_cell.angle_beta   90.00
_cell.angle_gamma   90.00
#
_symmetry.space_group_name_H-M   'P 1'
#
loop_
_entity.id
_entity.type
_entity.pdbx_description
1 polymer ?
#
loop_
_entity_poly.entity_id
_entity_poly.type
_entity_poly.pdbx_seq_one_letter_code
_entity_poly.pdbx_strand_id
1 'polypeptide(L)'
;ELVFKNAKAELCGDRKLGLIKYVMALMNGARLGIAAQSVGISQAAYNEALAYAKDRRQFGKAIIEFPAVAEILSLMKAKLDASRALLYETTRFVDIYKAFDDIAKERKLTPEERTEQKTFAKLADSFTPLSKGMSSEFANQNAYDCIQIHGGSGFMKDYTCERLYRDARITSIYEGTTQLQVVAAIRYATTGAYLARIREYEAMPVASELEDIKSRLKDLANKYATAVEQVTEAKDQELLDFCARRLVEMAAHTLMGHLLLQEASNSELFFASTQIYVRYAEAEVEKHAAFIKKFNKEDLVHYKKSNGTTIR
;
A
#
# COMPACT_ATOMS: atom_id res chain seq x y z
N GLU A 1 24.84 -16.36 3.58
CA GLU A 1 25.60 -15.44 2.71
C GLU A 1 26.05 -16.21 1.48
N LEU A 2 26.00 -15.61 0.28
CA LEU A 2 26.48 -16.22 -0.96
C LEU A 2 27.83 -15.58 -1.33
N VAL A 3 28.87 -16.39 -1.48
CA VAL A 3 30.22 -15.95 -1.84
C VAL A 3 30.64 -16.60 -3.16
N PHE A 4 30.95 -15.78 -4.16
CA PHE A 4 31.43 -16.25 -5.46
C PHE A 4 32.93 -15.93 -5.60
N LYS A 5 33.79 -16.97 -5.59
CA LYS A 5 35.24 -16.83 -5.80
C LYS A 5 35.67 -17.62 -7.03
N ASN A 6 36.15 -16.93 -8.07
CA ASN A 6 36.52 -17.52 -9.36
C ASN A 6 35.43 -18.43 -9.95
N ALA A 7 34.16 -18.15 -9.63
CA ALA A 7 33.04 -18.88 -10.18
C ALA A 7 32.93 -18.54 -11.67
N LYS A 8 32.76 -19.58 -12.50
CA LYS A 8 32.43 -19.38 -13.92
C LYS A 8 31.12 -18.59 -14.00
N ALA A 9 31.10 -17.52 -14.79
CA ALA A 9 29.94 -16.68 -15.00
C ALA A 9 29.81 -16.31 -16.48
N GLU A 10 28.58 -16.05 -16.90
CA GLU A 10 28.24 -15.62 -18.25
C GLU A 10 27.47 -14.31 -18.19
N LEU A 11 27.72 -13.42 -19.16
CA LEU A 11 27.03 -12.14 -19.23
C LEU A 11 25.58 -12.37 -19.68
N CYS A 12 24.62 -11.98 -18.85
CA CYS A 12 23.21 -11.93 -19.25
C CYS A 12 22.90 -10.59 -19.92
N GLY A 13 22.62 -10.62 -21.22
CA GLY A 13 22.33 -9.43 -22.02
C GLY A 13 23.57 -8.57 -22.31
N ASP A 14 23.40 -7.25 -22.32
CA ASP A 14 24.44 -6.31 -22.72
C ASP A 14 25.17 -5.68 -21.52
N ARG A 15 26.46 -5.41 -21.71
CA ARG A 15 27.31 -4.77 -20.71
C ARG A 15 26.75 -3.38 -20.35
N LYS A 16 26.81 -3.02 -19.05
CA LYS A 16 26.28 -1.78 -18.44
C LYS A 16 24.75 -1.68 -18.35
N LEU A 17 23.97 -2.65 -18.86
CA LEU A 17 22.51 -2.62 -18.79
C LEU A 17 21.90 -3.43 -17.62
N GLY A 18 22.76 -3.96 -16.73
CA GLY A 18 22.36 -4.79 -15.60
C GLY A 18 21.25 -4.18 -14.74
N LEU A 19 21.51 -3.02 -14.11
CA LEU A 19 20.53 -2.37 -13.24
C LEU A 19 19.37 -1.77 -14.03
N ILE A 20 19.68 -0.87 -14.98
CA ILE A 20 18.69 0.02 -15.61
C ILE A 20 17.70 -0.70 -16.53
N LYS A 21 18.05 -1.86 -17.07
CA LYS A 21 17.19 -2.61 -17.99
C LYS A 21 16.78 -3.95 -17.39
N TYR A 22 17.75 -4.80 -17.05
CA TYR A 22 17.46 -6.19 -16.70
C TYR A 22 16.91 -6.34 -15.28
N VAL A 23 17.49 -5.67 -14.27
CA VAL A 23 16.97 -5.72 -12.89
C VAL A 23 15.68 -4.91 -12.76
N MET A 24 15.62 -3.70 -13.33
CA MET A 24 14.41 -2.87 -13.27
C MET A 24 13.19 -3.56 -13.90
N ALA A 25 13.36 -4.33 -14.98
CA ALA A 25 12.27 -5.10 -15.59
C ALA A 25 11.66 -6.16 -14.65
N LEU A 26 12.41 -6.63 -13.66
CA LEU A 26 11.93 -7.63 -12.69
C LEU A 26 11.20 -6.99 -11.50
N MET A 27 11.42 -5.70 -11.22
CA MET A 27 10.97 -5.07 -9.98
C MET A 27 9.46 -5.02 -9.83
N ASN A 28 8.71 -4.76 -10.90
CA ASN A 28 7.25 -4.73 -10.84
C ASN A 28 6.68 -6.10 -10.42
N GLY A 29 7.21 -7.18 -10.99
CA GLY A 29 6.83 -8.55 -10.61
C GLY A 29 7.23 -8.90 -9.19
N ALA A 30 8.45 -8.56 -8.77
CA ALA A 30 8.94 -8.81 -7.42
C ALA A 30 8.09 -8.08 -6.35
N ARG A 31 7.84 -6.77 -6.55
CA ARG A 31 6.98 -5.97 -5.67
C ARG A 31 5.56 -6.52 -5.59
N LEU A 32 4.98 -6.92 -6.71
CA LEU A 32 3.66 -7.52 -6.76
C LEU A 32 3.61 -8.84 -6.00
N GLY A 33 4.64 -9.67 -6.13
CA GLY A 33 4.79 -10.92 -5.36
C GLY A 33 4.82 -10.68 -3.85
N ILE A 34 5.53 -9.64 -3.39
CA ILE A 34 5.54 -9.26 -1.97
C ILE A 34 4.18 -8.73 -1.52
N ALA A 35 3.50 -7.94 -2.34
CA ALA A 35 2.16 -7.46 -2.04
C ALA A 35 1.19 -8.63 -1.86
N ALA A 36 1.25 -9.63 -2.76
CA ALA A 36 0.45 -10.85 -2.65
C ALA A 36 0.75 -11.65 -1.38
N GLN A 37 2.04 -11.83 -1.02
CA GLN A 37 2.43 -12.48 0.24
C GLN A 37 1.86 -11.73 1.45
N SER A 38 1.94 -10.40 1.44
CA SER A 38 1.44 -9.54 2.51
C SER A 38 -0.08 -9.68 2.68
N VAL A 39 -0.85 -9.68 1.58
CA VAL A 39 -2.30 -9.93 1.62
C VAL A 39 -2.61 -11.34 2.13
N GLY A 40 -1.84 -12.35 1.73
CA GLY A 40 -2.00 -13.72 2.22
C GLY A 40 -1.79 -13.86 3.73
N ILE A 41 -0.70 -13.27 4.25
CA ILE A 41 -0.41 -13.27 5.70
C ILE A 41 -1.50 -12.50 6.45
N SER A 42 -1.91 -11.35 5.93
CA SER A 42 -2.99 -10.53 6.51
C SER A 42 -4.33 -11.28 6.57
N GLN A 43 -4.66 -12.07 5.54
CA GLN A 43 -5.84 -12.95 5.53
C GLN A 43 -5.75 -14.05 6.59
N ALA A 44 -4.59 -14.70 6.71
CA ALA A 44 -4.38 -15.74 7.72
C ALA A 44 -4.52 -15.18 9.14
N ALA A 45 -3.92 -14.01 9.39
CA ALA A 45 -4.01 -13.31 10.67
C ALA A 45 -5.46 -12.93 11.03
N TYR A 46 -6.22 -12.42 10.06
CA TYR A 46 -7.64 -12.13 10.25
C TYR A 46 -8.47 -13.38 10.54
N ASN A 47 -8.27 -14.47 9.80
CA ASN A 47 -9.02 -15.71 10.00
C ASN A 47 -8.77 -16.31 11.38
N GLU A 48 -7.51 -16.38 11.80
CA GLU A 48 -7.11 -16.87 13.13
C GLU A 48 -7.74 -16.01 14.23
N ALA A 49 -7.64 -14.68 14.11
CA ALA A 49 -8.22 -13.76 15.08
C ALA A 49 -9.74 -13.85 15.16
N LEU A 50 -10.42 -13.94 14.01
CA LEU A 50 -11.87 -14.07 13.94
C LEU A 50 -12.35 -15.38 14.56
N ALA A 51 -11.67 -16.50 14.26
CA ALA A 51 -12.00 -17.80 14.83
C ALA A 51 -11.87 -17.78 16.36
N TYR A 52 -10.72 -17.33 16.87
CA TYR A 52 -10.50 -17.24 18.31
C TYR A 52 -11.49 -16.30 19.00
N ALA A 53 -11.82 -15.16 18.38
CA ALA A 53 -12.74 -14.20 18.97
C ALA A 53 -14.18 -14.73 19.11
N LYS A 54 -14.61 -15.62 18.20
CA LYS A 54 -15.91 -16.28 18.25
C LYS A 54 -15.98 -17.33 19.37
N ASP A 55 -14.90 -18.06 19.59
CA ASP A 55 -14.89 -19.19 20.52
C ASP A 55 -14.51 -18.78 21.95
N ARG A 56 -13.59 -17.83 22.11
CA ARG A 56 -13.08 -17.41 23.41
C ARG A 56 -14.18 -16.70 24.21
N ARG A 57 -14.51 -17.24 25.38
CA ARG A 57 -15.44 -16.62 26.33
C ARG A 57 -14.73 -15.97 27.50
N GLN A 58 -15.05 -14.70 27.78
CA GLN A 58 -14.66 -13.99 28.99
C GLN A 58 -15.83 -13.11 29.47
N PHE A 59 -15.92 -12.92 30.78
CA PHE A 59 -16.99 -12.13 31.41
C PHE A 59 -18.40 -12.56 30.93
N GLY A 60 -18.62 -13.86 30.80
CA GLY A 60 -19.91 -14.47 30.47
C GLY A 60 -20.30 -14.51 28.99
N LYS A 61 -19.51 -13.94 28.05
CA LYS A 61 -19.85 -13.91 26.62
C LYS A 61 -18.65 -14.11 25.70
N ALA A 62 -18.87 -14.32 24.41
CA ALA A 62 -17.78 -14.46 23.43
C ALA A 62 -17.06 -13.11 23.27
N ILE A 63 -15.73 -13.12 23.09
CA ILE A 63 -15.00 -11.85 23.09
C ILE A 63 -15.31 -10.98 21.86
N ILE A 64 -15.76 -11.58 20.76
CA ILE A 64 -16.26 -10.86 19.57
C ILE A 64 -17.45 -9.92 19.90
N GLU A 65 -18.18 -10.16 20.99
CA GLU A 65 -19.30 -9.34 21.43
C GLU A 65 -18.87 -8.09 22.22
N PHE A 66 -17.56 -7.88 22.45
CA PHE A 66 -17.06 -6.65 23.06
C PHE A 66 -16.72 -5.62 21.98
N PRO A 67 -17.19 -4.35 22.10
CA PRO A 67 -16.91 -3.31 21.11
C PRO A 67 -15.44 -3.13 20.79
N ALA A 68 -14.55 -3.21 21.78
CA ALA A 68 -13.11 -3.09 21.58
C ALA A 68 -12.52 -4.19 20.68
N VAL A 69 -13.02 -5.42 20.78
CA VAL A 69 -12.59 -6.53 19.90
C VAL A 69 -13.21 -6.40 18.52
N ALA A 70 -14.48 -5.99 18.45
CA ALA A 70 -15.16 -5.73 17.19
C ALA A 70 -14.46 -4.64 16.37
N GLU A 71 -13.99 -3.56 17.01
CA GLU A 71 -13.22 -2.50 16.38
C GLU A 71 -11.94 -3.05 15.73
N ILE A 72 -11.12 -3.79 16.48
CA ILE A 72 -9.87 -4.39 15.97
C ILE A 72 -10.17 -5.31 14.77
N LEU A 73 -11.09 -6.27 14.92
CA LEU A 73 -11.44 -7.22 13.86
C LEU A 73 -11.95 -6.52 12.59
N SER A 74 -12.79 -5.50 12.77
CA SER A 74 -13.39 -4.77 11.67
C SER A 74 -12.34 -3.97 10.89
N LEU A 75 -11.38 -3.33 11.58
CA LEU A 75 -10.26 -2.63 10.97
C LEU A 75 -9.29 -3.60 10.29
N MET A 76 -9.01 -4.76 10.88
CA MET A 76 -8.20 -5.80 10.25
C MET A 76 -8.81 -6.21 8.90
N LYS A 77 -10.11 -6.49 8.87
CA LYS A 77 -10.83 -6.87 7.65
C LYS A 77 -10.83 -5.75 6.60
N ALA A 78 -11.11 -4.52 7.03
CA ALA A 78 -11.15 -3.36 6.17
C ALA A 78 -9.78 -3.10 5.49
N LYS A 79 -8.68 -3.13 6.25
CA LYS A 79 -7.30 -3.00 5.71
C LYS A 79 -6.95 -4.14 4.77
N LEU A 80 -7.36 -5.37 5.10
CA LEU A 80 -7.15 -6.55 4.27
C LEU A 80 -7.86 -6.44 2.92
N ASP A 81 -9.13 -6.07 2.91
CA ASP A 81 -9.90 -5.92 1.67
C ASP A 81 -9.38 -4.77 0.82
N ALA A 82 -9.04 -3.64 1.45
CA ALA A 82 -8.42 -2.51 0.77
C ALA A 82 -7.08 -2.92 0.11
N SER A 83 -6.25 -3.69 0.82
CA SER A 83 -4.99 -4.22 0.28
C SER A 83 -5.22 -5.18 -0.87
N ARG A 84 -6.24 -6.02 -0.79
CA ARG A 84 -6.60 -6.96 -1.86
C ARG A 84 -7.10 -6.25 -3.10
N ALA A 85 -7.96 -5.25 -2.95
CA ALA A 85 -8.45 -4.44 -4.06
C ALA A 85 -7.29 -3.73 -4.78
N LEU A 86 -6.37 -3.13 -4.00
CA LEU A 86 -5.15 -2.52 -4.56
C LEU A 86 -4.24 -3.54 -5.25
N LEU A 87 -4.06 -4.74 -4.66
CA LEU A 87 -3.28 -5.81 -5.27
C LEU A 87 -3.85 -6.23 -6.62
N TYR A 88 -5.16 -6.46 -6.72
CA TYR A 88 -5.79 -6.92 -7.95
C TYR A 88 -5.77 -5.86 -9.05
N GLU A 89 -6.05 -4.59 -8.73
CA GLU A 89 -5.93 -3.53 -9.72
C GLU A 89 -4.47 -3.37 -10.20
N THR A 90 -3.50 -3.45 -9.29
CA THR A 90 -2.08 -3.42 -9.65
C THR A 90 -1.69 -4.62 -10.51
N THR A 91 -2.21 -5.81 -10.19
CA THR A 91 -1.98 -7.05 -10.96
C THR A 91 -2.51 -6.88 -12.38
N ARG A 92 -3.73 -6.37 -12.54
CA ARG A 92 -4.32 -6.07 -13.85
C ARG A 92 -3.43 -5.16 -14.68
N PHE A 93 -2.85 -4.11 -14.08
CA PHE A 93 -1.93 -3.24 -14.80
C PHE A 93 -0.68 -3.97 -15.26
N VAL A 94 -0.10 -4.78 -14.39
CA VAL A 94 1.10 -5.57 -14.68
C VAL A 94 0.85 -6.61 -15.77
N ASP A 95 -0.27 -7.31 -15.69
CA ASP A 95 -0.64 -8.36 -16.63
C ASP A 95 -0.87 -7.79 -18.04
N ILE A 96 -1.59 -6.68 -18.17
CA ILE A 96 -1.90 -6.11 -19.48
C ILE A 96 -0.62 -5.66 -20.21
N TYR A 97 0.27 -4.91 -19.56
CA TYR A 97 1.48 -4.46 -20.26
C TYR A 97 2.43 -5.63 -20.58
N LYS A 98 2.50 -6.65 -19.72
CA LYS A 98 3.31 -7.85 -19.98
C LYS A 98 2.74 -8.70 -21.11
N ALA A 99 1.41 -8.79 -21.23
CA ALA A 99 0.79 -9.44 -22.37
C ALA A 99 1.21 -8.76 -23.69
N PHE A 100 1.26 -7.43 -23.71
CA PHE A 100 1.80 -6.70 -24.86
C PHE A 100 3.30 -6.91 -25.07
N ASP A 101 4.11 -7.02 -24.00
CA ASP A 101 5.53 -7.37 -24.11
C ASP A 101 5.72 -8.75 -24.76
N ASP A 102 4.85 -9.72 -24.43
CA ASP A 102 4.89 -11.05 -25.02
C ASP A 102 4.44 -11.04 -26.49
N ILE A 103 3.33 -10.37 -26.81
CA ILE A 103 2.88 -10.18 -28.21
C ILE A 103 3.98 -9.50 -29.05
N ALA A 104 4.69 -8.52 -28.48
CA ALA A 104 5.76 -7.80 -29.15
C ALA A 104 6.97 -8.68 -29.53
N LYS A 105 7.13 -9.85 -28.90
CA LYS A 105 8.16 -10.85 -29.28
C LYS A 105 7.80 -11.60 -30.55
N GLU A 106 6.51 -11.73 -30.85
CA GLU A 106 6.00 -12.50 -31.98
C GLU A 106 5.66 -11.61 -33.19
N ARG A 107 5.14 -10.41 -32.95
CA ARG A 107 4.78 -9.44 -33.99
C ARG A 107 4.98 -8.00 -33.55
N LYS A 108 4.99 -7.08 -34.51
CA LYS A 108 4.93 -5.65 -34.18
C LYS A 108 3.56 -5.30 -33.61
N LEU A 109 3.55 -4.52 -32.53
CA LEU A 109 2.34 -3.91 -31.98
C LEU A 109 1.80 -2.83 -32.92
N THR A 110 0.48 -2.70 -33.02
CA THR A 110 -0.16 -1.56 -33.68
C THR A 110 0.10 -0.27 -32.89
N PRO A 111 -0.11 0.92 -33.49
CA PRO A 111 0.00 2.18 -32.76
C PRO A 111 -0.90 2.26 -31.52
N GLU A 112 -2.10 1.69 -31.59
CA GLU A 112 -3.08 1.63 -30.50
C GLU A 112 -2.58 0.72 -29.37
N GLU A 113 -2.17 -0.51 -29.70
CA GLU A 113 -1.62 -1.48 -28.73
C GLU A 113 -0.36 -0.94 -28.04
N ARG A 114 0.51 -0.26 -28.79
CA ARG A 114 1.71 0.38 -28.22
C ARG A 114 1.33 1.50 -27.25
N THR A 115 0.27 2.24 -27.53
CA THR A 115 -0.22 3.31 -26.65
C THR A 115 -0.82 2.72 -25.38
N GLU A 116 -1.62 1.66 -25.51
CA GLU A 116 -2.20 0.95 -24.38
C GLU A 116 -1.12 0.29 -23.49
N GLN A 117 -0.15 -0.41 -24.09
CA GLN A 117 1.01 -0.97 -23.40
C GLN A 117 1.74 0.09 -22.56
N LYS A 118 2.04 1.26 -23.14
CA LYS A 118 2.72 2.35 -22.43
C LYS A 118 1.90 2.88 -21.26
N THR A 119 0.58 3.00 -21.44
CA THR A 119 -0.33 3.43 -20.39
C THR A 119 -0.30 2.46 -19.21
N PHE A 120 -0.47 1.16 -19.47
CA PHE A 120 -0.46 0.15 -18.41
C PHE A 120 0.92 -0.05 -17.78
N ALA A 121 2.01 0.09 -18.55
CA ALA A 121 3.36 0.08 -17.98
C ALA A 121 3.56 1.23 -16.99
N LYS A 122 3.11 2.46 -17.33
CA LYS A 122 3.19 3.62 -16.44
C LYS A 122 2.32 3.44 -15.18
N LEU A 123 1.13 2.84 -15.31
CA LEU A 123 0.27 2.49 -14.19
C LEU A 123 0.91 1.42 -13.29
N ALA A 124 1.51 0.39 -13.86
CA ALA A 124 2.23 -0.63 -13.11
C ALA A 124 3.42 -0.05 -12.34
N ASP A 125 4.21 0.82 -12.97
CA ASP A 125 5.36 1.46 -12.32
C ASP A 125 4.95 2.35 -11.14
N SER A 126 3.75 2.95 -11.18
CA SER A 126 3.24 3.79 -10.10
C SER A 126 2.52 2.99 -9.01
N PHE A 127 1.75 1.96 -9.36
CA PHE A 127 0.97 1.20 -8.39
C PHE A 127 1.75 0.08 -7.70
N THR A 128 2.75 -0.53 -8.32
CA THR A 128 3.54 -1.60 -7.66
C THR A 128 4.26 -1.17 -6.38
N PRO A 129 4.91 0.02 -6.28
CA PRO A 129 5.48 0.46 -5.01
C PRO A 129 4.41 0.80 -3.97
N LEU A 130 3.27 1.38 -4.37
CA LEU A 130 2.14 1.63 -3.46
C LEU A 130 1.58 0.33 -2.89
N SER A 131 1.29 -0.63 -3.77
CA SER A 131 0.73 -1.93 -3.41
C SER A 131 1.65 -2.67 -2.45
N LYS A 132 2.95 -2.77 -2.77
CA LYS A 132 3.93 -3.40 -1.88
C LYS A 132 4.06 -2.67 -0.54
N GLY A 133 4.21 -1.35 -0.58
CA GLY A 133 4.37 -0.53 0.62
C GLY A 133 3.20 -0.68 1.58
N MET A 134 1.99 -0.34 1.12
CA MET A 134 0.78 -0.35 1.95
C MET A 134 0.42 -1.74 2.46
N SER A 135 0.40 -2.75 1.57
CA SER A 135 -0.01 -4.11 1.97
C SER A 135 0.97 -4.72 2.96
N SER A 136 2.28 -4.46 2.84
CA SER A 136 3.28 -4.97 3.79
C SER A 136 3.14 -4.34 5.19
N GLU A 137 2.91 -3.03 5.27
CA GLU A 137 2.68 -2.34 6.55
C GLU A 137 1.35 -2.79 7.19
N PHE A 138 0.28 -2.92 6.42
CA PHE A 138 -1.00 -3.45 6.92
C PHE A 138 -0.93 -4.92 7.32
N ALA A 139 -0.13 -5.75 6.64
CA ALA A 139 0.10 -7.13 7.06
C ALA A 139 0.80 -7.20 8.42
N ASN A 140 1.78 -6.32 8.66
CA ASN A 140 2.44 -6.21 9.96
C ASN A 140 1.46 -5.80 11.06
N GLN A 141 0.62 -4.79 10.81
CA GLN A 141 -0.39 -4.34 11.77
C GLN A 141 -1.44 -5.42 12.04
N ASN A 142 -1.97 -6.07 11.00
CA ASN A 142 -2.96 -7.12 11.17
C ASN A 142 -2.39 -8.36 11.89
N ALA A 143 -1.14 -8.73 11.64
CA ALA A 143 -0.49 -9.80 12.38
C ALA A 143 -0.25 -9.43 13.87
N TYR A 144 0.07 -8.16 14.15
CA TYR A 144 0.13 -7.63 15.51
C TYR A 144 -1.24 -7.70 16.21
N ASP A 145 -2.29 -7.21 15.54
CA ASP A 145 -3.65 -7.19 16.07
C ASP A 145 -4.21 -8.61 16.29
N CYS A 146 -3.78 -9.58 15.48
CA CYS A 146 -4.09 -10.99 15.66
C CYS A 146 -3.57 -11.53 17.02
N ILE A 147 -2.32 -11.20 17.38
CA ILE A 147 -1.77 -11.50 18.71
C ILE A 147 -2.60 -10.80 19.80
N GLN A 148 -2.91 -9.52 19.60
CA GLN A 148 -3.67 -8.71 20.56
C GLN A 148 -5.05 -9.31 20.88
N ILE A 149 -5.76 -9.83 19.87
CA ILE A 149 -7.06 -10.49 20.03
C ILE A 149 -6.93 -11.79 20.84
N HIS A 150 -5.83 -12.51 20.68
CA HIS A 150 -5.56 -13.72 21.46
C HIS A 150 -5.11 -13.44 22.91
N GLY A 151 -4.69 -12.21 23.20
CA GLY A 151 -4.11 -11.84 24.48
C GLY A 151 -2.80 -12.61 24.73
N GLY A 152 -2.58 -13.03 25.98
CA GLY A 152 -1.38 -13.79 26.35
C GLY A 152 -1.19 -15.08 25.54
N SER A 153 -2.28 -15.75 25.15
CA SER A 153 -2.23 -16.96 24.32
C SER A 153 -1.61 -16.70 22.94
N GLY A 154 -1.80 -15.49 22.38
CA GLY A 154 -1.26 -15.12 21.07
C GLY A 154 0.26 -14.99 21.05
N PHE A 155 0.89 -14.83 22.22
CA PHE A 155 2.33 -14.80 22.38
C PHE A 155 2.94 -16.22 22.48
N MET A 156 2.11 -17.22 22.75
CA MET A 156 2.52 -18.61 22.84
C MET A 156 2.59 -19.26 21.46
N LYS A 157 3.40 -20.31 21.32
CA LYS A 157 3.56 -21.05 20.06
C LYS A 157 2.41 -22.03 19.75
N ASP A 158 1.42 -22.10 20.63
CA ASP A 158 0.24 -22.94 20.46
C ASP A 158 -0.69 -22.40 19.36
N TYR A 159 -0.67 -21.08 19.14
CA TYR A 159 -1.40 -20.40 18.08
C TYR A 159 -0.47 -19.93 16.97
N THR A 160 -1.01 -19.76 15.78
CA THR A 160 -0.18 -19.36 14.62
C THR A 160 0.22 -17.89 14.62
N CYS A 161 -0.36 -17.08 15.52
CA CYS A 161 -0.22 -15.62 15.58
C CYS A 161 1.23 -15.14 15.62
N GLU A 162 2.07 -15.72 16.50
CA GLU A 162 3.47 -15.32 16.63
C GLU A 162 4.28 -15.59 15.35
N ARG A 163 3.99 -16.72 14.69
CA ARG A 163 4.62 -17.08 13.42
C ARG A 163 4.20 -16.11 12.33
N LEU A 164 2.90 -15.82 12.22
CA LEU A 164 2.37 -14.86 11.25
C LEU A 164 3.00 -13.47 11.44
N TYR A 165 3.21 -13.03 12.68
CA TYR A 165 3.87 -11.74 12.96
C TYR A 165 5.34 -11.73 12.52
N ARG A 166 6.10 -12.80 12.80
CA ARG A 166 7.48 -12.94 12.31
C ARG A 166 7.55 -12.98 10.79
N ASP A 167 6.65 -13.72 10.15
CA ASP A 167 6.60 -13.86 8.69
C ASP A 167 6.16 -12.55 8.02
N ALA A 168 5.25 -11.78 8.63
CA ALA A 168 4.85 -10.45 8.16
C ALA A 168 6.03 -9.47 8.16
N ARG A 169 6.94 -9.57 9.14
CA ARG A 169 8.00 -8.58 9.36
C ARG A 169 8.94 -8.42 8.18
N ILE A 170 9.26 -9.49 7.48
CA ILE A 170 10.20 -9.44 6.34
C ILE A 170 9.60 -8.68 5.15
N THR A 171 8.27 -8.65 5.03
CA THR A 171 7.58 -8.09 3.85
C THR A 171 7.84 -6.59 3.66
N SER A 172 8.02 -5.84 4.75
CA SER A 172 8.35 -4.41 4.70
C SER A 172 9.85 -4.13 4.54
N ILE A 173 10.71 -5.17 4.47
CA ILE A 173 12.18 -5.05 4.43
C ILE A 173 12.74 -5.45 3.06
N TYR A 174 12.54 -6.70 2.64
CA TYR A 174 13.15 -7.21 1.40
C TYR A 174 12.49 -6.60 0.15
N GLU A 175 13.10 -6.79 -1.02
CA GLU A 175 12.61 -6.22 -2.28
C GLU A 175 12.33 -4.69 -2.20
N GLY A 176 13.17 -4.02 -1.40
CA GLY A 176 13.10 -2.60 -1.08
C GLY A 176 12.22 -2.31 0.13
N THR A 177 12.78 -1.62 1.13
CA THR A 177 12.04 -1.20 2.33
C THR A 177 10.85 -0.31 1.99
N THR A 178 9.91 -0.13 2.93
CA THR A 178 8.78 0.81 2.76
C THR A 178 9.26 2.21 2.38
N GLN A 179 10.38 2.69 2.95
CA GLN A 179 10.99 3.97 2.58
C GLN A 179 11.47 3.99 1.12
N LEU A 180 12.07 2.90 0.63
CA LEU A 180 12.44 2.81 -0.79
C LEU A 180 11.22 2.74 -1.71
N GLN A 181 10.11 2.14 -1.26
CA GLN A 181 8.85 2.19 -2.02
C GLN A 181 8.29 3.62 -2.08
N VAL A 182 8.37 4.38 -0.98
CA VAL A 182 8.00 5.81 -0.97
C VAL A 182 8.84 6.60 -1.97
N VAL A 183 10.16 6.39 -1.99
CA VAL A 183 11.06 7.04 -2.98
C VAL A 183 10.70 6.63 -4.41
N ALA A 184 10.29 5.39 -4.64
CA ALA A 184 9.83 4.95 -5.96
C ALA A 184 8.48 5.59 -6.36
N ALA A 185 7.60 5.82 -5.38
CA ALA A 185 6.24 6.32 -5.57
C ALA A 185 6.13 7.86 -5.63
N ILE A 186 7.01 8.61 -4.98
CA ILE A 186 6.85 10.06 -4.76
C ILE A 186 6.75 10.86 -6.07
N ARG A 187 7.48 10.46 -7.11
CA ARG A 187 7.40 11.13 -8.43
C ARG A 187 5.99 11.12 -9.01
N TYR A 188 5.20 10.08 -8.74
CA TYR A 188 3.84 9.95 -9.25
C TYR A 188 2.84 10.78 -8.45
N ALA A 189 3.17 11.07 -7.19
CA ALA A 189 2.41 12.01 -6.39
C ALA A 189 2.62 13.44 -6.91
N THR A 190 3.87 13.86 -7.09
CA THR A 190 4.21 15.24 -7.48
C THR A 190 3.93 15.56 -8.95
N THR A 191 3.96 14.57 -9.84
CA THR A 191 3.55 14.76 -11.25
C THR A 191 2.03 14.76 -11.46
N GLY A 192 1.25 14.55 -10.39
CA GLY A 192 -0.22 14.49 -10.46
C GLY A 192 -0.77 13.18 -11.02
N ALA A 193 0.06 12.16 -11.27
CA ALA A 193 -0.38 10.89 -11.84
C ALA A 193 -1.38 10.16 -10.92
N TYR A 194 -1.15 10.15 -9.60
CA TYR A 194 -2.14 9.58 -8.68
C TYR A 194 -3.41 10.40 -8.60
N LEU A 195 -3.31 11.74 -8.61
CA LEU A 195 -4.50 12.60 -8.57
C LEU A 195 -5.36 12.36 -9.81
N ALA A 196 -4.76 12.30 -11.00
CA ALA A 196 -5.48 11.97 -12.23
C ALA A 196 -6.21 10.63 -12.12
N ARG A 197 -5.55 9.58 -11.61
CA ARG A 197 -6.18 8.27 -11.43
C ARG A 197 -7.30 8.28 -10.38
N ILE A 198 -7.16 9.05 -9.31
CA ILE A 198 -8.22 9.28 -8.33
C ILE A 198 -9.44 9.92 -9.01
N ARG A 199 -9.24 10.98 -9.81
CA ARG A 199 -10.33 11.65 -10.53
C ARG A 199 -11.02 10.73 -11.55
N GLU A 200 -10.28 9.82 -12.17
CA GLU A 200 -10.87 8.78 -13.03
C GLU A 200 -11.80 7.86 -12.24
N TYR A 201 -11.41 7.41 -11.04
CA TYR A 201 -12.30 6.61 -10.18
C TYR A 201 -13.49 7.41 -9.64
N GLU A 202 -13.33 8.70 -9.36
CA GLU A 202 -14.43 9.58 -8.96
C GLU A 202 -15.48 9.78 -10.06
N ALA A 203 -15.08 9.68 -11.33
CA ALA A 203 -16.00 9.78 -12.46
C ALA A 203 -16.83 8.49 -12.67
N MET A 204 -16.41 7.37 -12.11
CA MET A 204 -17.13 6.09 -12.25
C MET A 204 -18.45 6.12 -11.45
N PRO A 205 -19.54 5.52 -11.99
CA PRO A 205 -20.80 5.38 -11.27
C PRO A 205 -20.62 4.50 -10.03
N VAL A 206 -21.42 4.75 -9.00
CA VAL A 206 -21.48 3.92 -7.78
C VAL A 206 -22.93 3.65 -7.41
N ALA A 207 -23.17 2.66 -6.55
CA ALA A 207 -24.51 2.42 -6.01
C ALA A 207 -25.04 3.68 -5.28
N SER A 208 -26.34 3.93 -5.38
CA SER A 208 -26.97 5.15 -4.85
C SER A 208 -26.72 5.37 -3.35
N GLU A 209 -26.72 4.30 -2.55
CA GLU A 209 -26.45 4.35 -1.13
C GLU A 209 -24.98 4.66 -0.77
N LEU A 210 -24.07 4.62 -1.75
CA LEU A 210 -22.63 4.86 -1.57
C LEU A 210 -22.18 6.25 -2.06
N GLU A 211 -23.08 7.10 -2.56
CA GLU A 211 -22.75 8.46 -3.02
C GLU A 211 -22.19 9.35 -1.89
N ASP A 212 -22.64 9.17 -0.64
CA ASP A 212 -22.05 9.84 0.53
C ASP A 212 -20.56 9.49 0.71
N ILE A 213 -20.23 8.19 0.60
CA ILE A 213 -18.84 7.70 0.69
C ILE A 213 -18.01 8.29 -0.45
N LYS A 214 -18.56 8.35 -1.65
CA LYS A 214 -17.91 8.96 -2.81
C LYS A 214 -17.59 10.44 -2.56
N SER A 215 -18.51 11.18 -1.95
CA SER A 215 -18.30 12.58 -1.56
C SER A 215 -17.15 12.71 -0.56
N ARG A 216 -17.12 11.87 0.48
CA ARG A 216 -16.06 11.86 1.49
C ARG A 216 -14.69 11.54 0.88
N LEU A 217 -14.61 10.61 -0.07
CA LEU A 217 -13.37 10.31 -0.79
C LEU A 217 -12.89 11.47 -1.67
N LYS A 218 -13.80 12.22 -2.31
CA LYS A 218 -13.46 13.45 -3.03
C LYS A 218 -12.81 14.48 -2.11
N ASP A 219 -13.29 14.60 -0.87
CA ASP A 219 -12.67 15.49 0.12
C ASP A 219 -11.26 15.03 0.50
N LEU A 220 -11.00 13.71 0.59
CA LEU A 220 -9.64 13.20 0.77
C LEU A 220 -8.73 13.54 -0.41
N ALA A 221 -9.24 13.40 -1.63
CA ALA A 221 -8.51 13.77 -2.85
C ALA A 221 -8.15 15.25 -2.88
N ASN A 222 -9.07 16.12 -2.42
CA ASN A 222 -8.84 17.56 -2.31
C ASN A 222 -7.76 17.87 -1.27
N LYS A 223 -7.83 17.27 -0.08
CA LYS A 223 -6.80 17.44 0.97
C LYS A 223 -5.43 16.96 0.50
N TYR A 224 -5.39 15.83 -0.21
CA TYR A 224 -4.16 15.31 -0.83
C TYR A 224 -3.59 16.30 -1.85
N ALA A 225 -4.41 16.83 -2.76
CA ALA A 225 -3.99 17.81 -3.75
C ALA A 225 -3.39 19.07 -3.09
N THR A 226 -4.06 19.62 -2.07
CA THR A 226 -3.56 20.77 -1.30
C THR A 226 -2.23 20.47 -0.61
N ALA A 227 -2.07 19.27 -0.03
CA ALA A 227 -0.82 18.89 0.62
C ALA A 227 0.34 18.75 -0.38
N VAL A 228 0.10 18.20 -1.57
CA VAL A 228 1.10 18.13 -2.65
C VAL A 228 1.50 19.53 -3.10
N GLU A 229 0.52 20.41 -3.35
CA GLU A 229 0.77 21.80 -3.75
C GLU A 229 1.63 22.53 -2.71
N GLN A 230 1.25 22.49 -1.43
CA GLN A 230 1.97 23.16 -0.35
C GLN A 230 3.45 22.70 -0.27
N VAL A 231 3.72 21.40 -0.39
CA VAL A 231 5.09 20.87 -0.30
C VAL A 231 5.90 21.21 -1.55
N THR A 232 5.28 21.19 -2.73
CA THR A 232 5.99 21.41 -4.01
C THR A 232 6.20 22.88 -4.34
N GLU A 233 5.33 23.78 -3.86
CA GLU A 233 5.46 25.24 -4.03
C GLU A 233 6.74 25.78 -3.40
N ALA A 234 7.20 25.16 -2.30
CA ALA A 234 8.44 25.52 -1.63
C ALA A 234 9.70 25.32 -2.50
N LYS A 235 9.61 24.53 -3.58
CA LYS A 235 10.72 24.19 -4.49
C LYS A 235 11.97 23.67 -3.75
N ASP A 236 11.74 22.95 -2.66
CA ASP A 236 12.79 22.43 -1.78
C ASP A 236 12.76 20.89 -1.79
N GLN A 237 13.84 20.30 -2.29
CA GLN A 237 13.93 18.84 -2.43
C GLN A 237 14.02 18.13 -1.09
N GLU A 238 14.65 18.74 -0.09
CA GLU A 238 14.81 18.13 1.24
C GLU A 238 13.48 18.09 1.98
N LEU A 239 12.70 19.17 1.89
CA LEU A 239 11.33 19.21 2.42
C LEU A 239 10.44 18.18 1.72
N LEU A 240 10.54 18.07 0.39
CA LEU A 240 9.78 17.08 -0.38
C LEU A 240 10.11 15.65 0.07
N ASP A 241 11.39 15.31 0.17
CA ASP A 241 11.83 13.98 0.59
C ASP A 241 11.37 13.66 2.03
N PHE A 242 11.41 14.64 2.93
CA PHE A 242 10.94 14.49 4.30
C PHE A 242 9.41 14.28 4.39
N CYS A 243 8.64 14.96 3.54
CA CYS A 243 7.19 14.84 3.47
C CYS A 243 6.72 13.67 2.59
N ALA A 244 7.62 13.03 1.82
CA ALA A 244 7.28 12.08 0.77
C ALA A 244 6.38 10.95 1.25
N ARG A 245 6.69 10.36 2.41
CA ARG A 245 5.89 9.26 2.98
C ARG A 245 4.44 9.67 3.20
N ARG A 246 4.22 10.86 3.75
CA ARG A 246 2.88 11.38 4.05
C ARG A 246 2.08 11.60 2.77
N LEU A 247 2.69 12.21 1.76
CA LEU A 247 2.03 12.42 0.46
C LEU A 247 1.68 11.10 -0.23
N VAL A 248 2.59 10.12 -0.18
CA VAL A 248 2.38 8.79 -0.75
C VAL A 248 1.28 8.03 0.00
N GLU A 249 1.28 8.04 1.34
CA GLU A 249 0.24 7.40 2.15
C GLU A 249 -1.12 8.06 1.96
N MET A 250 -1.19 9.40 1.86
CA MET A 250 -2.43 10.11 1.52
C MET A 250 -3.01 9.65 0.18
N ALA A 251 -2.18 9.62 -0.88
CA ALA A 251 -2.60 9.12 -2.19
C ALA A 251 -3.08 7.66 -2.11
N ALA A 252 -2.36 6.82 -1.39
CA ALA A 252 -2.66 5.41 -1.27
C ALA A 252 -3.99 5.16 -0.56
N HIS A 253 -4.24 5.83 0.57
CA HIS A 253 -5.51 5.72 1.29
C HIS A 253 -6.70 6.13 0.43
N THR A 254 -6.58 7.25 -0.29
CA THR A 254 -7.64 7.71 -1.22
C THR A 254 -7.88 6.72 -2.36
N LEU A 255 -6.81 6.23 -3.01
CA LEU A 255 -6.91 5.22 -4.07
C LEU A 255 -7.56 3.92 -3.58
N MET A 256 -7.11 3.40 -2.43
CA MET A 256 -7.67 2.18 -1.84
C MET A 256 -9.13 2.34 -1.45
N GLY A 257 -9.52 3.52 -0.96
CA GLY A 257 -10.92 3.85 -0.65
C GLY A 257 -11.80 3.85 -1.90
N HIS A 258 -11.32 4.42 -3.00
CA HIS A 258 -12.04 4.37 -4.28
C HIS A 258 -12.18 2.95 -4.83
N LEU A 259 -11.12 2.13 -4.74
CA LEU A 259 -11.18 0.74 -5.19
C LEU A 259 -12.22 -0.05 -4.37
N LEU A 260 -12.21 0.09 -3.05
CA LEU A 260 -13.23 -0.53 -2.18
C LEU A 260 -14.65 -0.04 -2.47
N LEU A 261 -14.81 1.24 -2.77
CA LEU A 261 -16.11 1.81 -3.15
C LEU A 261 -16.65 1.18 -4.44
N GLN A 262 -15.78 0.91 -5.42
CA GLN A 262 -16.16 0.20 -6.65
C GLN A 262 -16.56 -1.25 -6.35
N GLU A 263 -15.78 -1.97 -5.54
CA GLU A 263 -16.11 -3.34 -5.12
C GLU A 263 -17.45 -3.41 -4.36
N ALA A 264 -17.71 -2.47 -3.46
CA ALA A 264 -18.96 -2.39 -2.70
C ALA A 264 -20.17 -2.05 -3.58
N SER A 265 -19.97 -1.35 -4.70
CA SER A 265 -21.04 -1.08 -5.68
C SER A 265 -21.42 -2.33 -6.47
N ASN A 266 -20.50 -3.31 -6.57
CA ASN A 266 -20.72 -4.56 -7.29
C ASN A 266 -21.09 -5.73 -6.36
N SER A 267 -20.81 -5.63 -5.06
CA SER A 267 -21.06 -6.69 -4.09
C SER A 267 -21.23 -6.17 -2.67
N GLU A 268 -22.30 -6.62 -2.00
CA GLU A 268 -22.55 -6.33 -0.59
C GLU A 268 -21.43 -6.80 0.35
N LEU A 269 -20.62 -7.78 -0.07
CA LEU A 269 -19.50 -8.34 0.71
C LEU A 269 -18.49 -7.27 1.16
N PHE A 270 -18.36 -6.18 0.41
CA PHE A 270 -17.40 -5.12 0.69
C PHE A 270 -18.02 -3.90 1.37
N PHE A 271 -19.36 -3.83 1.52
CA PHE A 271 -20.04 -2.65 2.06
C PHE A 271 -19.51 -2.23 3.44
N ALA A 272 -19.44 -3.18 4.37
CA ALA A 272 -18.94 -2.92 5.72
C ALA A 272 -17.47 -2.48 5.71
N SER A 273 -16.62 -3.19 4.96
CA SER A 273 -15.20 -2.86 4.81
C SER A 273 -15.00 -1.47 4.22
N THR A 274 -15.80 -1.07 3.23
CA THR A 274 -15.75 0.28 2.65
C THR A 274 -16.09 1.35 3.67
N GLN A 275 -17.17 1.18 4.44
CA GLN A 275 -17.56 2.13 5.48
C GLN A 275 -16.47 2.31 6.54
N ILE A 276 -15.90 1.20 7.02
CA ILE A 276 -14.87 1.18 8.06
C ILE A 276 -13.56 1.74 7.51
N TYR A 277 -13.13 1.29 6.33
CA TYR A 277 -11.87 1.72 5.73
C TYR A 277 -11.88 3.21 5.41
N VAL A 278 -12.97 3.75 4.86
CA VAL A 278 -13.05 5.18 4.52
C VAL A 278 -12.96 6.04 5.76
N ARG A 279 -13.60 5.63 6.87
CA ARG A 279 -13.46 6.32 8.16
C ARG A 279 -12.01 6.29 8.68
N TYR A 280 -11.34 5.16 8.53
CA TYR A 280 -9.92 5.03 8.88
C TYR A 280 -9.04 5.91 7.97
N ALA A 281 -9.30 5.92 6.66
CA ALA A 281 -8.58 6.72 5.68
C ALA A 281 -8.75 8.22 5.93
N GLU A 282 -9.95 8.68 6.32
CA GLU A 282 -10.19 10.07 6.72
C GLU A 282 -9.28 10.50 7.87
N ALA A 283 -9.16 9.67 8.91
CA ALA A 283 -8.30 9.97 10.05
C ALA A 283 -6.82 10.01 9.66
N GLU A 284 -6.35 9.06 8.84
CA GLU A 284 -4.96 9.01 8.38
C GLU A 284 -4.60 10.20 7.47
N VAL A 285 -5.46 10.52 6.50
CA VAL A 285 -5.27 11.66 5.60
C VAL A 285 -5.30 12.98 6.37
N GLU A 286 -6.21 13.13 7.33
CA GLU A 286 -6.29 14.33 8.18
C GLU A 286 -5.02 14.49 9.02
N LYS A 287 -4.52 13.40 9.64
CA LYS A 287 -3.26 13.37 10.39
C LYS A 287 -2.09 13.87 9.52
N HIS A 288 -1.99 13.38 8.28
CA HIS A 288 -0.92 13.78 7.35
C HIS A 288 -1.07 15.23 6.87
N ALA A 289 -2.28 15.63 6.47
CA ALA A 289 -2.57 17.00 6.05
C ALA A 289 -2.29 18.00 7.17
N ALA A 290 -2.72 17.70 8.40
CA ALA A 290 -2.48 18.54 9.57
C ALA A 290 -0.98 18.67 9.90
N PHE A 291 -0.21 17.59 9.74
CA PHE A 291 1.24 17.65 9.90
C PHE A 291 1.86 18.57 8.85
N ILE A 292 1.57 18.33 7.56
CA ILE A 292 2.14 19.11 6.45
C ILE A 292 1.78 20.59 6.57
N LYS A 293 0.52 20.90 6.90
CA LYS A 293 0.03 22.27 7.10
C LYS A 293 0.80 23.04 8.18
N LYS A 294 1.24 22.35 9.24
CA LYS A 294 1.91 22.95 10.40
C LYS A 294 3.44 22.90 10.33
N PHE A 295 4.00 22.15 9.38
CA PHE A 295 5.43 21.91 9.30
C PHE A 295 6.12 22.99 8.45
N ASN A 296 7.10 23.69 9.04
CA ASN A 296 7.92 24.65 8.33
C ASN A 296 9.26 24.02 7.94
N LYS A 297 9.87 24.48 6.85
CA LYS A 297 11.17 23.94 6.41
C LYS A 297 12.26 24.15 7.46
N GLU A 298 12.18 25.22 8.25
CA GLU A 298 13.11 25.53 9.33
C GLU A 298 13.11 24.44 10.40
N ASP A 299 11.98 23.73 10.58
CA ASP A 299 11.86 22.64 11.55
C ASP A 299 12.72 21.43 11.19
N LEU A 300 13.16 21.29 9.92
CA LEU A 300 14.05 20.21 9.48
C LEU A 300 15.33 20.14 10.31
N VAL A 301 15.80 21.26 10.87
CA VAL A 301 16.98 21.29 11.75
C VAL A 301 16.84 20.34 12.94
N HIS A 302 15.63 20.14 13.46
CA HIS A 302 15.35 19.26 14.60
C HIS A 302 15.42 17.77 14.24
N TYR A 303 15.34 17.44 12.95
CA TYR A 303 15.41 16.06 12.44
C TYR A 303 16.80 15.71 11.91
N LYS A 304 17.72 16.68 11.89
CA LYS A 304 19.12 16.49 11.49
C LYS A 304 19.98 16.21 12.71
N LYS A 305 21.04 15.41 12.52
CA LYS A 305 22.15 15.40 13.48
C LYS A 305 22.85 16.75 13.41
N SER A 306 22.82 17.50 14.50
CA SER A 306 23.78 18.58 14.71
C SER A 306 25.17 17.96 14.86
N ASN A 307 26.18 18.59 14.23
CA ASN A 307 27.58 18.15 14.20
C ASN A 307 28.06 17.50 15.52
N GLY A 308 28.05 16.16 15.56
CA GLY A 308 28.73 15.38 16.60
C GLY A 308 27.93 14.95 17.83
N THR A 309 26.67 15.34 18.02
CA THR A 309 25.88 14.88 19.17
C THR A 309 24.82 13.88 18.75
N THR A 310 24.96 12.65 19.22
CA THR A 310 24.01 11.55 19.00
C THR A 310 22.60 11.97 19.43
N ILE A 311 21.59 11.63 18.63
CA ILE A 311 20.18 11.60 19.08
C ILE A 311 20.16 10.68 20.32
N ARG A 312 20.07 11.27 21.52
CA ARG A 312 19.79 10.57 22.77
C ARG A 312 18.30 10.61 23.01
#